data_AF-A0A3A0DSX5-F1
#
_entry.id   AF-A0A3A0DSX5-F1
#
_cell.length_a   1.000
_cell.length_b   1.000
_cell.length_c   1.000
_cell.angle_alpha   90.00
_cell.angle_beta   90.00
_cell.angle_gamma   90.00
#
_symmetry.space_group_name_H-M   'P 1'
#
loop_
_entity.id
_entity.type
_entity.pdbx_description
1 polymer ?
#
loop_
_entity_poly.entity_id
_entity_poly.type
_entity_poly.pdbx_seq_one_letter_code
_entity_poly.pdbx_strand_id
1 'polypeptide(L)'
;MAHGRLALRFEIRSLAATAIVLLACCGSPAATKMYWGDSFTNSIYRANLDGSGLETVISLPLAADPLRSGIARLAIDSRAGLLYWTDTNTRLVQRANVDGSNITTLVDLNAIQNIYPGDIELDLVHGKMYFTANGLYRANLDGTQVEPLITDSRIAGIDVDHVNRRLYMTSFVCLGESQGDCVHRSDLDGSNFETLITGVGGAGFDIDAIEVDPTSGKMYYADEDNGRIYEANLDGSNNVLFYEATLNTVGHGLAIDQTNRRLYWANASWQVPDPNGDIELRGSIGYSDLGVPDPNDEFAQTVIASGLPRGIVLDDPLPVPEPHTSSLAFAAAFVIFCARRRRARNKGDGNLFRQRIAYRFPAAPSATSRHTKSSTHALISAA
;
A
#
# COMPACT_ATOMS: atom_id res chain seq x y z
N MET A 1 -7.41 86.20 -3.90
CA MET A 1 -8.36 85.75 -4.94
C MET A 1 -8.22 84.23 -5.08
N ALA A 2 -9.31 83.58 -5.47
CA ALA A 2 -9.78 82.28 -4.97
C ALA A 2 -9.03 81.00 -5.43
N HIS A 3 -9.44 79.90 -4.76
CA HIS A 3 -9.28 78.47 -5.00
C HIS A 3 -8.11 77.81 -4.24
N GLY A 4 -8.28 76.72 -3.48
CA GLY A 4 -9.45 75.91 -3.17
C GLY A 4 -9.05 74.78 -2.20
N ARG A 5 -10.02 74.17 -1.52
CA ARG A 5 -9.89 72.84 -0.88
C ARG A 5 -11.30 72.29 -0.60
N LEU A 6 -11.75 71.39 -1.46
CA LEU A 6 -12.93 70.57 -1.26
C LEU A 6 -12.51 69.38 -0.37
N ALA A 7 -13.13 69.24 0.80
CA ALA A 7 -12.88 68.13 1.71
C ALA A 7 -13.67 66.90 1.23
N LEU A 8 -12.96 65.81 0.91
CA LEU A 8 -13.56 64.51 0.61
C LEU A 8 -13.55 63.66 1.89
N ARG A 9 -14.74 63.47 2.49
CA ARG A 9 -14.97 62.46 3.53
C ARG A 9 -15.02 61.09 2.85
N PHE A 10 -14.12 60.18 3.24
CA PHE A 10 -14.23 58.76 2.92
C PHE A 10 -14.67 58.00 4.17
N GLU A 11 -15.92 57.55 4.19
CA GLU A 11 -16.33 56.41 5.01
C GLU A 11 -15.69 55.15 4.43
N ILE A 12 -14.86 54.44 5.21
CA ILE A 12 -14.47 53.07 4.90
C ILE A 12 -15.34 52.16 5.75
N ARG A 13 -16.37 51.60 5.12
CA ARG A 13 -17.16 50.48 5.65
C ARG A 13 -16.24 49.28 5.89
N SER A 14 -16.50 48.62 7.01
CA SER A 14 -16.00 47.31 7.45
C SER A 14 -15.74 46.32 6.31
N LEU A 15 -14.46 46.13 5.94
CA LEU A 15 -13.98 44.92 5.29
C LEU A 15 -13.70 43.89 6.39
N ALA A 16 -14.75 43.23 6.85
CA ALA A 16 -14.63 41.88 7.37
C ALA A 16 -14.27 41.00 6.17
N ALA A 17 -12.99 40.97 5.81
CA ALA A 17 -12.46 39.99 4.89
C ALA A 17 -12.39 38.68 5.67
N THR A 18 -13.46 37.90 5.54
CA THR A 18 -13.53 36.49 5.84
C THR A 18 -12.30 35.83 5.23
N ALA A 19 -11.29 35.55 6.05
CA ALA A 19 -10.33 34.51 5.72
C ALA A 19 -11.09 33.19 5.91
N ILE A 20 -11.96 32.88 4.95
CA ILE A 20 -12.21 31.50 4.59
C ILE A 20 -10.84 31.04 4.12
N VAL A 21 -10.05 30.48 5.04
CA VAL A 21 -9.10 29.45 4.65
C VAL A 21 -10.02 28.41 4.02
N LEU A 22 -10.13 28.45 2.69
CA LEU A 22 -10.41 27.25 1.93
C LEU A 22 -9.28 26.33 2.38
N LEU A 23 -9.56 25.52 3.41
CA LEU A 23 -9.08 24.17 3.45
C LEU A 23 -9.43 23.68 2.06
N ALA A 24 -8.45 23.73 1.16
CA ALA A 24 -8.37 22.70 0.17
C ALA A 24 -8.27 21.42 1.01
N CYS A 25 -9.43 20.89 1.41
CA CYS A 25 -9.72 19.50 1.21
C CYS A 25 -9.51 19.30 -0.29
N CYS A 26 -8.24 19.25 -0.69
CA CYS A 26 -7.86 18.57 -1.90
C CYS A 26 -8.11 17.13 -1.50
N GLY A 27 -9.38 16.70 -1.62
CA GLY A 27 -9.68 15.28 -1.63
C GLY A 27 -8.71 14.70 -2.63
N SER A 28 -7.92 13.73 -2.19
CA SER A 28 -7.25 12.82 -3.09
C SER A 28 -8.22 12.50 -4.23
N PRO A 29 -7.78 12.53 -5.50
CA PRO A 29 -8.65 12.05 -6.56
C PRO A 29 -9.02 10.62 -6.19
N ALA A 30 -10.33 10.32 -6.11
CA ALA A 30 -10.78 8.98 -5.80
C ALA A 30 -10.21 7.99 -6.84
N ALA A 31 -10.05 6.74 -6.43
CA ALA A 31 -9.73 5.67 -7.36
C ALA A 31 -10.69 5.70 -8.55
N THR A 32 -10.14 5.56 -9.76
CA THR A 32 -10.95 5.68 -10.99
C THR A 32 -11.22 4.33 -11.63
N LYS A 33 -10.28 3.40 -11.46
CA LYS A 33 -10.32 2.07 -12.05
C LYS A 33 -9.81 1.04 -11.05
N MET A 34 -10.32 -0.17 -11.18
CA MET A 34 -9.80 -1.34 -10.49
C MET A 34 -9.17 -2.29 -11.49
N TYR A 35 -8.13 -2.98 -11.06
CA TYR A 35 -7.40 -3.99 -11.82
C TYR A 35 -7.44 -5.29 -11.06
N TRP A 36 -7.56 -6.41 -11.75
CA TRP A 36 -7.42 -7.72 -11.11
C TRP A 36 -6.67 -8.69 -12.00
N GLY A 37 -5.92 -9.56 -11.33
CA GLY A 37 -5.24 -10.69 -11.94
C GLY A 37 -6.20 -11.86 -12.00
N ASP A 38 -6.31 -12.47 -13.17
CA ASP A 38 -7.07 -13.69 -13.36
C ASP A 38 -6.13 -14.86 -13.53
N SER A 39 -6.19 -15.76 -12.56
CA SER A 39 -5.24 -16.84 -12.49
C SER A 39 -5.59 -18.04 -13.38
N PHE A 40 -6.83 -18.13 -13.83
CA PHE A 40 -7.27 -19.18 -14.74
C PHE A 40 -6.91 -18.86 -16.19
N THR A 41 -6.99 -17.59 -16.57
CA THR A 41 -6.75 -17.08 -17.93
C THR A 41 -5.36 -16.47 -18.10
N ASN A 42 -4.57 -16.39 -17.02
CA ASN A 42 -3.28 -15.71 -16.96
C ASN A 42 -3.31 -14.29 -17.56
N SER A 43 -4.33 -13.53 -17.17
CA SER A 43 -4.63 -12.22 -17.75
C SER A 43 -4.81 -11.17 -16.65
N ILE A 44 -4.54 -9.91 -16.99
CA ILE A 44 -4.91 -8.76 -16.15
C ILE A 44 -6.02 -8.03 -16.86
N TYR A 45 -7.07 -7.75 -16.10
CA TYR A 45 -8.20 -6.98 -16.56
C TYR A 45 -8.34 -5.71 -15.75
N ARG A 46 -9.14 -4.78 -16.29
CA ARG A 46 -9.46 -3.51 -15.66
C ARG A 46 -10.89 -3.12 -15.95
N ALA A 47 -11.53 -2.44 -15.00
CA ALA A 47 -12.83 -1.81 -15.17
C ALA A 47 -12.92 -0.52 -14.33
N ASN A 48 -13.96 0.27 -14.54
CA ASN A 48 -14.34 1.33 -13.60
C ASN A 48 -14.80 0.70 -12.28
N LEU A 49 -14.81 1.47 -11.18
CA LEU A 49 -15.22 0.97 -9.86
C LEU A 49 -16.70 0.52 -9.78
N ASP A 50 -17.54 0.95 -10.73
CA ASP A 50 -18.93 0.50 -10.89
C ASP A 50 -19.08 -0.72 -11.81
N GLY A 51 -17.96 -1.19 -12.37
CA GLY A 51 -17.89 -2.32 -13.28
C GLY A 51 -18.15 -2.09 -14.74
N SER A 52 -18.47 -0.87 -15.13
CA SER A 52 -18.47 -0.51 -16.53
C SER A 52 -17.06 -0.45 -17.12
N GLY A 53 -16.94 -0.51 -18.45
CA GLY A 53 -15.67 -0.32 -19.13
C GLY A 53 -14.65 -1.46 -18.91
N LEU A 54 -15.13 -2.71 -18.85
CA LEU A 54 -14.28 -3.89 -18.79
C LEU A 54 -13.32 -3.95 -19.98
N GLU A 55 -12.03 -4.07 -19.69
CA GLU A 55 -10.93 -4.12 -20.63
C GLU A 55 -9.95 -5.25 -20.24
N THR A 56 -9.46 -6.00 -21.23
CA THR A 56 -8.28 -6.86 -21.04
C THR A 56 -7.02 -6.02 -21.24
N VAL A 57 -6.21 -5.90 -20.19
CA VAL A 57 -4.97 -5.09 -20.18
C VAL A 57 -3.78 -5.93 -20.61
N ILE A 58 -3.64 -7.13 -20.03
CA ILE A 58 -2.58 -8.09 -20.33
C ILE A 58 -3.22 -9.45 -20.55
N SER A 59 -2.74 -10.20 -21.54
CA SER A 59 -3.09 -11.61 -21.75
C SER A 59 -1.83 -12.39 -22.07
N LEU A 60 -1.47 -13.33 -21.19
CA LEU A 60 -0.25 -14.11 -21.29
C LEU A 60 -0.57 -15.60 -21.54
N PRO A 61 0.34 -16.36 -22.16
CA PRO A 61 0.15 -17.80 -22.32
C PRO A 61 0.05 -18.52 -20.97
N LEU A 62 -0.88 -19.47 -20.86
CA LEU A 62 -0.93 -20.45 -19.78
C LEU A 62 0.08 -21.57 -20.06
N ALA A 63 0.78 -22.07 -19.02
CA ALA A 63 1.53 -23.32 -19.17
C ALA A 63 0.56 -24.50 -19.33
N ALA A 64 1.06 -25.59 -19.92
CA ALA A 64 0.29 -26.80 -20.15
C ALA A 64 -0.14 -27.55 -18.88
N ASP A 65 0.28 -27.09 -17.70
CA ASP A 65 0.01 -27.71 -16.40
C ASP A 65 -1.24 -27.08 -15.78
N PRO A 66 -2.37 -27.81 -15.72
CA PRO A 66 -3.65 -27.27 -15.24
C PRO A 66 -3.68 -26.98 -13.74
N LEU A 67 -2.63 -27.36 -12.99
CA LEU A 67 -2.48 -27.03 -11.58
C LEU A 67 -1.72 -25.71 -11.37
N ARG A 68 -1.18 -25.10 -12.43
CA ARG A 68 -0.49 -23.81 -12.34
C ARG A 68 -1.51 -22.68 -12.42
N SER A 69 -1.56 -21.92 -11.33
CA SER A 69 -2.25 -20.65 -11.29
C SER A 69 -1.43 -19.62 -12.10
N GLY A 70 -2.10 -18.68 -12.76
CA GLY A 70 -1.48 -17.61 -13.53
C GLY A 70 -1.02 -16.46 -12.63
N ILE A 71 -1.41 -15.24 -13.01
CA ILE A 71 -1.21 -14.02 -12.24
C ILE A 71 -1.88 -14.16 -10.86
N ALA A 72 -1.10 -13.94 -9.80
CA ALA A 72 -1.56 -14.05 -8.42
C ALA A 72 -2.00 -12.69 -7.89
N ARG A 73 -1.05 -11.83 -7.48
CA ARG A 73 -1.31 -10.52 -6.86
C ARG A 73 -0.77 -9.37 -7.69
N LEU A 74 -1.37 -8.20 -7.49
CA LEU A 74 -1.09 -6.98 -8.23
C LEU A 74 -0.79 -5.85 -7.26
N ALA A 75 0.13 -4.97 -7.64
CA ALA A 75 0.28 -3.68 -6.99
C ALA A 75 0.49 -2.57 -8.04
N ILE A 76 0.17 -1.32 -7.69
CA ILE A 76 0.17 -0.23 -8.66
C ILE A 76 0.94 0.99 -8.14
N ASP A 77 1.75 1.59 -9.02
CA ASP A 77 2.24 2.96 -8.86
C ASP A 77 1.41 3.85 -9.78
N SER A 78 0.29 4.34 -9.24
CA SER A 78 -0.66 5.20 -9.97
C SER A 78 -0.02 6.47 -10.52
N ARG A 79 1.01 7.02 -9.84
CA ARG A 79 1.67 8.26 -10.26
C ARG A 79 2.60 8.02 -11.45
N ALA A 80 3.33 6.91 -11.43
CA ALA A 80 4.18 6.52 -12.55
C ALA A 80 3.41 5.84 -13.68
N GLY A 81 2.16 5.43 -13.43
CA GLY A 81 1.36 4.66 -14.38
C GLY A 81 1.94 3.27 -14.60
N LEU A 82 2.42 2.62 -13.53
CA LEU A 82 3.05 1.30 -13.58
C LEU A 82 2.24 0.28 -12.80
N LEU A 83 2.09 -0.91 -13.37
CA LEU A 83 1.47 -2.07 -12.74
C LEU A 83 2.53 -3.13 -12.49
N TYR A 84 2.55 -3.69 -11.28
CA TYR A 84 3.44 -4.75 -10.82
C TYR A 84 2.61 -5.99 -10.52
N TRP A 85 3.15 -7.18 -10.79
CA TRP A 85 2.47 -8.42 -10.45
C TRP A 85 3.42 -9.59 -10.21
N THR A 86 2.88 -10.57 -9.51
CA THR A 86 3.44 -11.90 -9.34
C THR A 86 2.77 -12.87 -10.29
N ASP A 87 3.55 -13.65 -11.03
CA ASP A 87 3.06 -14.69 -11.92
C ASP A 87 3.54 -16.05 -11.43
N THR A 88 2.61 -16.88 -10.93
CA THR A 88 2.91 -18.24 -10.43
C THR A 88 3.14 -19.26 -11.56
N ASN A 89 2.63 -18.98 -12.76
CA ASN A 89 2.79 -19.81 -13.94
C ASN A 89 4.22 -19.73 -14.47
N THR A 90 4.78 -18.52 -14.54
CA THR A 90 6.16 -18.28 -14.99
C THR A 90 7.19 -18.14 -13.85
N ARG A 91 6.73 -17.98 -12.60
CA ARG A 91 7.54 -17.69 -11.39
C ARG A 91 8.36 -16.40 -11.53
N LEU A 92 7.71 -15.36 -12.03
CA LEU A 92 8.32 -14.06 -12.24
C LEU A 92 7.63 -13.01 -11.39
N VAL A 93 8.40 -12.00 -10.98
CA VAL A 93 7.86 -10.69 -10.61
C VAL A 93 8.06 -9.78 -11.80
N GLN A 94 6.98 -9.16 -12.27
CA GLN A 94 6.98 -8.41 -13.51
C GLN A 94 6.32 -7.04 -13.32
N ARG A 95 6.57 -6.16 -14.29
CA ARG A 95 5.97 -4.83 -14.35
C ARG A 95 5.65 -4.43 -15.78
N ALA A 96 4.60 -3.62 -15.94
CA ALA A 96 4.21 -3.00 -17.20
C ALA A 96 3.72 -1.57 -16.94
N ASN A 97 3.44 -0.83 -18.01
CA ASN A 97 2.57 0.33 -17.93
C ASN A 97 1.14 -0.11 -17.57
N VAL A 98 0.34 0.78 -16.98
CA VAL A 98 -1.08 0.51 -16.64
C VAL A 98 -1.99 0.26 -17.86
N ASP A 99 -1.49 0.49 -19.08
CA ASP A 99 -2.14 0.11 -20.34
C ASP A 99 -1.71 -1.28 -20.86
N GLY A 100 -0.86 -1.99 -20.12
CA GLY A 100 -0.35 -3.32 -20.45
C GLY A 100 0.89 -3.33 -21.33
N SER A 101 1.36 -2.17 -21.80
CA SER A 101 2.58 -2.07 -22.62
C SER A 101 3.86 -2.19 -21.78
N ASN A 102 4.99 -2.49 -22.44
CA ASN A 102 6.32 -2.53 -21.84
C ASN A 102 6.50 -3.52 -20.66
N ILE A 103 5.91 -4.71 -20.79
CA ILE A 103 6.13 -5.82 -19.86
C ILE A 103 7.64 -6.07 -19.70
N THR A 104 8.11 -6.00 -18.45
CA THR A 104 9.51 -6.16 -18.05
C THR A 104 9.57 -7.13 -16.87
N THR A 105 10.46 -8.10 -16.93
CA THR A 105 10.76 -8.97 -15.79
C THR A 105 11.66 -8.23 -14.81
N LEU A 106 11.23 -8.13 -13.55
CA LEU A 106 11.98 -7.53 -12.46
C LEU A 106 12.79 -8.58 -11.69
N VAL A 107 12.15 -9.70 -11.36
CA VAL A 107 12.78 -10.81 -10.62
C VAL A 107 12.42 -12.13 -11.29
N ASP A 108 13.42 -12.99 -11.52
CA ASP A 108 13.24 -14.36 -11.99
C ASP A 108 13.48 -15.35 -10.84
N LEU A 109 12.38 -15.88 -10.28
CA LEU A 109 12.45 -16.81 -9.15
C LEU A 109 12.79 -18.24 -9.58
N ASN A 110 12.83 -18.54 -10.89
CA ASN A 110 13.40 -19.81 -11.34
C ASN A 110 14.91 -19.86 -11.07
N ALA A 111 15.58 -18.71 -11.10
CA ALA A 111 16.99 -18.58 -10.71
C ALA A 111 17.20 -18.58 -9.18
N ILE A 112 16.14 -18.31 -8.39
CA ILE A 112 16.17 -18.21 -6.93
C ILE A 112 15.34 -19.34 -6.33
N GLN A 113 15.99 -20.50 -6.12
CA GLN A 113 15.40 -21.66 -5.42
C GLN A 113 14.11 -22.25 -6.03
N ASN A 114 13.69 -21.82 -7.22
CA ASN A 114 12.51 -22.34 -7.93
C ASN A 114 11.22 -22.24 -7.09
N ILE A 115 11.00 -21.06 -6.51
CA ILE A 115 9.89 -20.77 -5.61
C ILE A 115 8.75 -20.05 -6.35
N TYR A 116 7.51 -20.28 -5.92
CA TYR A 116 6.33 -19.59 -6.43
C TYR A 116 6.12 -18.27 -5.71
N PRO A 117 5.94 -17.15 -6.42
CA PRO A 117 5.58 -15.90 -5.79
C PRO A 117 4.11 -15.93 -5.34
N GLY A 118 3.78 -15.22 -4.27
CA GLY A 118 2.41 -15.05 -3.79
C GLY A 118 1.99 -13.60 -3.98
N ASP A 119 2.11 -12.83 -2.90
CA ASP A 119 1.68 -11.45 -2.77
C ASP A 119 2.77 -10.43 -3.14
N ILE A 120 2.39 -9.20 -3.45
CA ILE A 120 3.31 -8.09 -3.76
C ILE A 120 2.74 -6.74 -3.34
N GLU A 121 3.56 -5.95 -2.65
CA GLU A 121 3.19 -4.60 -2.21
C GLU A 121 4.33 -3.58 -2.35
N LEU A 122 3.98 -2.30 -2.52
CA LEU A 122 4.92 -1.25 -2.93
C LEU A 122 5.07 -0.14 -1.89
N ASP A 123 6.26 0.01 -1.32
CA ASP A 123 6.64 1.24 -0.61
C ASP A 123 7.22 2.25 -1.61
N LEU A 124 6.34 3.02 -2.25
CA LEU A 124 6.69 4.00 -3.27
C LEU A 124 7.57 5.13 -2.72
N VAL A 125 7.43 5.49 -1.44
CA VAL A 125 8.22 6.57 -0.80
C VAL A 125 9.69 6.20 -0.74
N HIS A 126 9.99 4.94 -0.42
CA HIS A 126 11.36 4.48 -0.25
C HIS A 126 11.87 3.67 -1.46
N GLY A 127 11.06 3.57 -2.52
CA GLY A 127 11.44 2.87 -3.75
C GLY A 127 11.64 1.37 -3.54
N LYS A 128 10.83 0.75 -2.68
CA LYS A 128 10.90 -0.68 -2.37
C LYS A 128 9.64 -1.41 -2.79
N MET A 129 9.81 -2.66 -3.19
CA MET A 129 8.73 -3.63 -3.28
C MET A 129 8.99 -4.77 -2.29
N TYR A 130 7.90 -5.28 -1.73
CA TYR A 130 7.85 -6.45 -0.87
C TYR A 130 7.05 -7.52 -1.60
N PHE A 131 7.49 -8.76 -1.59
CA PHE A 131 6.74 -9.84 -2.21
C PHE A 131 6.97 -11.16 -1.50
N THR A 132 5.94 -12.01 -1.46
CA THR A 132 6.07 -13.34 -0.86
C THR A 132 6.55 -14.36 -1.88
N ALA A 133 7.49 -15.21 -1.47
CA ALA A 133 8.07 -16.30 -2.26
C ALA A 133 8.69 -17.34 -1.30
N ASN A 134 7.87 -18.16 -0.63
CA ASN A 134 8.25 -19.01 0.52
C ASN A 134 8.98 -18.21 1.61
N GLY A 135 8.32 -17.17 2.10
CA GLY A 135 8.91 -16.14 2.94
C GLY A 135 8.67 -14.77 2.32
N LEU A 136 9.08 -13.72 3.01
CA LEU A 136 8.95 -12.35 2.55
C LEU A 136 10.29 -11.85 2.03
N TYR A 137 10.28 -11.33 0.81
CA TYR A 137 11.43 -10.71 0.16
C TYR A 137 11.23 -9.21 0.01
N ARG A 138 12.34 -8.48 -0.04
CA ARG A 138 12.39 -7.06 -0.37
C ARG A 138 13.29 -6.85 -1.57
N ALA A 139 12.92 -5.90 -2.43
CA ALA A 139 13.75 -5.46 -3.55
C ALA A 139 13.51 -3.96 -3.84
N ASN A 140 14.34 -3.37 -4.69
CA ASN A 140 14.04 -2.07 -5.30
C ASN A 140 12.89 -2.22 -6.31
N LEU A 141 12.16 -1.13 -6.59
CA LEU A 141 11.09 -1.10 -7.62
C LEU A 141 11.57 -1.46 -9.04
N ASP A 142 12.88 -1.48 -9.30
CA ASP A 142 13.47 -1.91 -10.57
C ASP A 142 13.91 -3.39 -10.58
N GLY A 143 13.62 -4.14 -9.52
CA GLY A 143 14.01 -5.55 -9.39
C GLY A 143 15.41 -5.79 -8.84
N THR A 144 16.20 -4.74 -8.59
CA THR A 144 17.54 -4.89 -8.03
C THR A 144 17.52 -5.07 -6.50
N GLN A 145 18.63 -5.53 -5.93
CA GLN A 145 18.79 -5.73 -4.47
C GLN A 145 17.72 -6.64 -3.84
N VAL A 146 17.39 -7.74 -4.51
CA VAL A 146 16.52 -8.77 -3.95
C VAL A 146 17.20 -9.41 -2.73
N GLU A 147 16.53 -9.39 -1.59
CA GLU A 147 17.01 -10.00 -0.35
C GLU A 147 15.85 -10.63 0.45
N PRO A 148 16.09 -11.74 1.17
CA PRO A 148 15.10 -12.28 2.10
C PRO A 148 14.97 -11.34 3.31
N LEU A 149 13.74 -11.00 3.67
CA LEU A 149 13.40 -10.19 4.84
C LEU A 149 12.93 -11.07 6.00
N ILE A 150 12.03 -12.01 5.72
CA ILE A 150 11.51 -13.00 6.67
C ILE A 150 11.56 -14.36 5.99
N THR A 151 12.26 -15.32 6.58
CA THR A 151 12.52 -16.63 5.96
C THR A 151 11.45 -17.68 6.27
N ASP A 152 10.43 -17.33 7.04
CA ASP A 152 9.36 -18.26 7.36
C ASP A 152 8.45 -18.46 6.14
N SER A 153 8.44 -19.68 5.61
CA SER A 153 7.73 -20.01 4.38
C SER A 153 6.21 -19.97 4.48
N ARG A 154 5.67 -19.76 5.68
CA ARG A 154 4.23 -19.71 5.94
C ARG A 154 3.62 -18.34 5.69
N ILE A 155 4.44 -17.29 5.54
CA ILE A 155 3.94 -15.95 5.22
C ILE A 155 3.25 -15.98 3.85
N ALA A 156 2.01 -15.50 3.81
CA ALA A 156 1.11 -15.60 2.66
C ALA A 156 0.82 -14.23 2.04
N GLY A 157 -0.16 -13.50 2.61
CA GLY A 157 -0.54 -12.15 2.24
C GLY A 157 0.23 -11.10 3.02
N ILE A 158 0.40 -9.93 2.42
CA ILE A 158 1.10 -8.78 3.02
C ILE A 158 0.39 -7.47 2.70
N ASP A 159 0.50 -6.50 3.60
CA ASP A 159 0.22 -5.10 3.28
C ASP A 159 1.21 -4.16 3.99
N VAL A 160 1.47 -3.01 3.37
CA VAL A 160 2.40 -1.99 3.83
C VAL A 160 1.64 -0.80 4.41
N ASP A 161 1.75 -0.62 5.73
CA ASP A 161 1.35 0.64 6.36
C ASP A 161 2.39 1.74 6.05
N HIS A 162 2.14 2.50 4.99
CA HIS A 162 3.02 3.61 4.57
C HIS A 162 3.08 4.76 5.58
N VAL A 163 2.08 4.90 6.46
CA VAL A 163 2.00 6.00 7.43
C VAL A 163 2.83 5.69 8.66
N ASN A 164 2.66 4.49 9.23
CA ASN A 164 3.34 4.06 10.45
C ASN A 164 4.60 3.23 10.19
N ARG A 165 4.95 2.98 8.91
CA ARG A 165 6.13 2.24 8.47
C ARG A 165 6.18 0.82 9.03
N ARG A 166 5.08 0.10 8.85
CA ARG A 166 4.93 -1.29 9.29
C ARG A 166 4.53 -2.19 8.13
N LEU A 167 4.92 -3.45 8.22
CA LEU A 167 4.39 -4.52 7.40
C LEU A 167 3.37 -5.30 8.22
N TYR A 168 2.23 -5.59 7.63
CA TYR A 168 1.21 -6.50 8.14
C TYR A 168 1.20 -7.74 7.27
N MET A 169 1.11 -8.92 7.89
CA MET A 169 1.22 -10.17 7.15
C MET A 169 0.28 -11.24 7.69
N THR A 170 -0.24 -12.08 6.82
CA THR A 170 -0.92 -13.32 7.19
C THR A 170 0.05 -14.50 7.12
N SER A 171 -0.24 -15.58 7.85
CA SER A 171 0.52 -16.82 7.74
C SER A 171 -0.34 -18.07 7.84
N PHE A 172 -0.06 -19.06 6.98
CA PHE A 172 -0.58 -20.42 7.09
C PHE A 172 0.01 -21.08 8.34
N VAL A 173 -0.79 -21.25 9.39
CA VAL A 173 -0.36 -21.66 10.73
C VAL A 173 0.54 -20.63 11.43
N CYS A 174 0.17 -20.29 12.66
CA CYS A 174 0.94 -19.41 13.53
C CYS A 174 2.41 -19.83 13.66
N LEU A 175 3.31 -18.84 13.71
CA LEU A 175 4.73 -19.12 13.73
C LEU A 175 5.14 -19.86 15.01
N GLY A 176 5.59 -21.10 14.87
CA GLY A 176 5.95 -21.98 15.99
C GLY A 176 4.82 -22.87 16.52
N GLU A 177 3.61 -22.75 15.97
CA GLU A 177 2.45 -23.58 16.34
C GLU A 177 2.16 -24.68 15.31
N SER A 178 1.38 -25.67 15.72
CA SER A 178 0.98 -26.79 14.86
C SER A 178 -0.33 -26.58 14.10
N GLN A 179 -1.16 -25.60 14.51
CA GLN A 179 -2.46 -25.29 13.89
C GLN A 179 -2.87 -23.83 14.16
N GLY A 180 -3.81 -23.33 13.34
CA GLY A 180 -4.49 -22.04 13.47
C GLY A 180 -3.71 -20.93 12.78
N ASP A 181 -4.40 -20.13 11.98
CA ASP A 181 -3.75 -19.07 11.21
C ASP A 181 -3.57 -17.79 12.04
N CYS A 182 -2.65 -16.94 11.59
CA CYS A 182 -2.20 -15.78 12.34
C CYS A 182 -2.04 -14.52 11.48
N VAL A 183 -2.29 -13.37 12.11
CA VAL A 183 -1.88 -12.06 11.59
C VAL A 183 -0.68 -11.56 12.38
N HIS A 184 0.35 -11.10 11.67
CA HIS A 184 1.60 -10.60 12.21
C HIS A 184 1.84 -9.15 11.78
N ARG A 185 2.75 -8.50 12.50
CA ARG A 185 3.28 -7.19 12.16
C ARG A 185 4.78 -7.16 12.33
N SER A 186 5.48 -6.37 11.51
CA SER A 186 6.88 -6.02 11.70
C SER A 186 7.17 -4.59 11.23
N ASP A 187 8.37 -4.08 11.50
CA ASP A 187 8.89 -2.90 10.79
C ASP A 187 9.19 -3.24 9.32
N LEU A 188 9.28 -2.23 8.45
CA LEU A 188 9.63 -2.40 7.03
C LEU A 188 10.98 -3.10 6.77
N ASP A 189 11.83 -3.23 7.80
CA ASP A 189 13.10 -3.98 7.75
C ASP A 189 13.01 -5.39 8.37
N GLY A 190 11.80 -5.85 8.70
CA GLY A 190 11.53 -7.15 9.32
C GLY A 190 11.82 -7.22 10.82
N SER A 191 12.36 -6.15 11.42
CA SER A 191 12.55 -6.10 12.87
C SER A 191 11.23 -5.88 13.61
N ASN A 192 11.25 -6.03 14.95
CA ASN A 192 10.06 -5.89 15.80
C ASN A 192 8.88 -6.74 15.33
N PHE A 193 9.17 -7.96 14.85
CA PHE A 193 8.17 -8.93 14.45
C PHE A 193 7.34 -9.38 15.66
N GLU A 194 6.01 -9.32 15.53
CA GLU A 194 5.07 -9.77 16.55
C GLU A 194 3.80 -10.36 15.93
N THR A 195 3.16 -11.26 16.68
CA THR A 195 1.86 -11.84 16.32
C THR A 195 0.75 -11.03 16.98
N LEU A 196 -0.20 -10.55 16.17
CA LEU A 196 -1.32 -9.71 16.62
C LEU A 196 -2.59 -10.53 16.87
N ILE A 197 -2.89 -11.48 15.98
CA ILE A 197 -4.09 -12.31 16.04
C ILE A 197 -3.67 -13.76 15.85
N THR A 198 -4.25 -14.66 16.65
CA THR A 198 -4.02 -16.11 16.63
C THR A 198 -5.32 -16.88 16.52
N GLY A 199 -5.28 -18.08 15.94
CA GLY A 199 -6.43 -18.99 15.95
C GLY A 199 -7.56 -18.53 15.04
N VAL A 200 -7.21 -17.87 13.94
CA VAL A 200 -8.11 -17.59 12.83
C VAL A 200 -8.25 -18.87 11.99
N GLY A 201 -9.47 -19.14 11.49
CA GLY A 201 -9.74 -20.32 10.67
C GLY A 201 -9.93 -21.62 11.47
N GLY A 202 -10.67 -22.55 10.87
CA GLY A 202 -10.86 -23.92 11.36
C GLY A 202 -9.76 -24.88 10.87
N ALA A 203 -10.07 -26.18 10.81
CA ALA A 203 -9.20 -27.16 10.16
C ALA A 203 -9.39 -27.07 8.62
N GLY A 204 -8.67 -26.15 8.00
CA GLY A 204 -8.76 -25.74 6.58
C GLY A 204 -8.22 -24.32 6.52
N PHE A 205 -7.06 -24.15 5.89
CA PHE A 205 -6.13 -23.06 6.14
C PHE A 205 -5.94 -22.26 4.85
N ASP A 206 -6.51 -21.06 4.77
CA ASP A 206 -6.18 -20.10 3.69
C ASP A 206 -6.56 -18.66 4.11
N ILE A 207 -5.82 -18.06 5.05
CA ILE A 207 -5.82 -16.58 5.19
C ILE A 207 -4.85 -15.95 4.17
N ASP A 208 -5.37 -15.57 3.01
CA ASP A 208 -4.52 -15.22 1.86
C ASP A 208 -4.31 -13.71 1.68
N ALA A 209 -5.30 -12.86 2.01
CA ALA A 209 -5.19 -11.41 1.89
C ALA A 209 -5.34 -10.66 3.20
N ILE A 210 -4.61 -9.56 3.30
CA ILE A 210 -4.74 -8.54 4.34
C ILE A 210 -4.60 -7.17 3.68
N GLU A 211 -5.36 -6.20 4.16
CA GLU A 211 -5.30 -4.80 3.73
C GLU A 211 -5.46 -3.92 4.98
N VAL A 212 -4.66 -2.86 5.10
CA VAL A 212 -4.65 -1.94 6.21
C VAL A 212 -5.18 -0.57 5.80
N ASP A 213 -5.89 0.06 6.72
CA ASP A 213 -6.29 1.44 6.65
C ASP A 213 -5.67 2.21 7.82
N PRO A 214 -4.46 2.76 7.62
CA PRO A 214 -3.75 3.52 8.65
C PRO A 214 -4.52 4.74 9.14
N THR A 215 -5.41 5.30 8.32
CA THR A 215 -6.14 6.52 8.66
C THR A 215 -7.27 6.27 9.65
N SER A 216 -7.94 5.11 9.56
CA SER A 216 -8.96 4.69 10.52
C SER A 216 -8.42 3.81 11.64
N GLY A 217 -7.17 3.34 11.53
CA GLY A 217 -6.56 2.45 12.51
C GLY A 217 -7.08 1.03 12.41
N LYS A 218 -7.48 0.59 11.21
CA LYS A 218 -8.10 -0.71 10.94
C LYS A 218 -7.27 -1.58 10.01
N MET A 219 -7.48 -2.88 10.12
CA MET A 219 -7.04 -3.88 9.16
C MET A 219 -8.19 -4.81 8.81
N TYR A 220 -8.17 -5.31 7.59
CA TYR A 220 -9.13 -6.23 7.02
C TYR A 220 -8.37 -7.44 6.50
N TYR A 221 -8.80 -8.65 6.85
CA TYR A 221 -8.14 -9.85 6.34
C TYR A 221 -9.16 -10.93 6.03
N ALA A 222 -8.87 -11.72 5.00
CA ALA A 222 -9.76 -12.76 4.49
C ALA A 222 -9.42 -14.12 5.11
N ASP A 223 -10.47 -14.89 5.41
CA ASP A 223 -10.44 -16.32 5.73
C ASP A 223 -11.18 -17.02 4.58
N GLU A 224 -10.41 -17.42 3.57
CA GLU A 224 -10.90 -17.77 2.23
C GLU A 224 -11.80 -19.01 2.26
N ASP A 225 -11.31 -20.06 2.92
CA ASP A 225 -11.98 -21.36 3.05
C ASP A 225 -13.33 -21.27 3.77
N ASN A 226 -13.46 -20.30 4.69
CA ASN A 226 -14.71 -20.08 5.43
C ASN A 226 -15.59 -19.01 4.80
N GLY A 227 -15.17 -18.39 3.69
CA GLY A 227 -15.95 -17.36 3.03
C GLY A 227 -16.08 -16.08 3.87
N ARG A 228 -15.09 -15.73 4.70
CA ARG A 228 -15.20 -14.62 5.66
C ARG A 228 -14.16 -13.54 5.46
N ILE A 229 -14.53 -12.31 5.80
CA ILE A 229 -13.60 -11.19 5.97
C ILE A 229 -13.78 -10.67 7.39
N TYR A 230 -12.66 -10.44 8.08
CA TYR A 230 -12.62 -9.89 9.42
C TYR A 230 -12.13 -8.46 9.40
N GLU A 231 -12.66 -7.63 10.30
CA GLU A 231 -12.11 -6.33 10.64
C GLU A 231 -11.47 -6.41 12.03
N ALA A 232 -10.28 -5.84 12.17
CA ALA A 232 -9.65 -5.62 13.47
C ALA A 232 -9.00 -4.24 13.52
N ASN A 233 -8.62 -3.79 14.72
CA ASN A 233 -7.71 -2.67 14.86
C ASN A 233 -6.28 -3.08 14.42
N LEU A 234 -5.46 -2.09 14.07
CA LEU A 234 -4.04 -2.29 13.68
C LEU A 234 -3.15 -2.92 14.76
N ASP A 235 -3.63 -3.04 16.00
CA ASP A 235 -2.97 -3.73 17.11
C ASP A 235 -3.53 -5.14 17.37
N GLY A 236 -4.45 -5.63 16.51
CA GLY A 236 -5.12 -6.92 16.65
C GLY A 236 -6.37 -6.90 17.54
N SER A 237 -6.65 -5.80 18.25
CA SER A 237 -7.83 -5.71 19.11
C SER A 237 -9.13 -5.53 18.30
N ASN A 238 -10.28 -5.80 18.93
CA ASN A 238 -11.60 -5.70 18.31
C ASN A 238 -11.74 -6.47 16.99
N ASN A 239 -11.19 -7.68 16.96
CA ASN A 239 -11.33 -8.59 15.83
C ASN A 239 -12.78 -9.10 15.72
N VAL A 240 -13.48 -8.69 14.67
CA VAL A 240 -14.91 -8.95 14.44
C VAL A 240 -15.15 -9.38 13.00
N LEU A 241 -16.20 -10.18 12.78
CA LEU A 241 -16.65 -10.53 11.44
C LEU A 241 -17.15 -9.27 10.72
N PHE A 242 -16.59 -8.98 9.55
CA PHE A 242 -16.99 -7.87 8.69
C PHE A 242 -17.97 -8.34 7.61
N TYR A 243 -17.65 -9.46 6.96
CA TYR A 243 -18.45 -10.03 5.87
C TYR A 243 -18.39 -11.55 5.88
N GLU A 244 -19.49 -12.21 5.49
CA GLU A 244 -19.59 -13.66 5.30
C GLU A 244 -20.34 -13.94 3.99
N ALA A 245 -19.70 -14.66 3.07
CA ALA A 245 -20.32 -15.05 1.82
C ALA A 245 -21.35 -16.15 1.99
N THR A 246 -22.36 -16.11 1.13
CA THR A 246 -23.37 -17.16 0.96
C THR A 246 -22.88 -18.34 0.11
N LEU A 247 -21.82 -18.14 -0.69
CA LEU A 247 -21.16 -19.15 -1.52
C LEU A 247 -19.70 -19.24 -1.06
N ASN A 248 -19.32 -20.39 -0.50
CA ASN A 248 -18.14 -20.71 0.34
C ASN A 248 -16.70 -20.32 -0.12
N THR A 249 -16.47 -19.21 -0.82
CA THR A 249 -15.13 -18.75 -1.23
C THR A 249 -15.12 -17.24 -1.41
N VAL A 250 -14.38 -16.50 -0.57
CA VAL A 250 -14.14 -15.06 -0.73
C VAL A 250 -12.68 -14.72 -0.51
N GLY A 251 -12.26 -13.57 -1.03
CA GLY A 251 -11.16 -12.83 -0.43
C GLY A 251 -9.79 -13.37 -0.77
N HIS A 252 -9.60 -13.92 -1.98
CA HIS A 252 -8.24 -14.08 -2.48
C HIS A 252 -7.55 -12.73 -2.38
N GLY A 253 -8.09 -11.64 -2.92
CA GLY A 253 -7.49 -10.30 -2.84
C GLY A 253 -8.44 -9.30 -2.21
N LEU A 254 -7.89 -8.32 -1.50
CA LEU A 254 -8.58 -7.18 -0.91
C LEU A 254 -8.00 -5.89 -1.48
N ALA A 255 -8.79 -4.82 -1.54
CA ALA A 255 -8.29 -3.47 -1.80
C ALA A 255 -9.21 -2.41 -1.18
N ILE A 256 -8.64 -1.36 -0.61
CA ILE A 256 -9.41 -0.27 0.02
C ILE A 256 -9.43 0.98 -0.86
N ASP A 257 -10.63 1.45 -1.18
CA ASP A 257 -10.84 2.82 -1.64
C ASP A 257 -10.91 3.73 -0.42
N GLN A 258 -9.79 4.38 -0.10
CA GLN A 258 -9.70 5.25 1.07
C GLN A 258 -10.58 6.50 0.93
N THR A 259 -10.83 6.95 -0.30
CA THR A 259 -11.57 8.19 -0.58
C THR A 259 -13.06 7.98 -0.45
N ASN A 260 -13.59 6.91 -1.05
CA ASN A 260 -15.02 6.56 -0.98
C ASN A 260 -15.36 5.66 0.21
N ARG A 261 -14.36 5.28 1.02
CA ARG A 261 -14.52 4.42 2.20
C ARG A 261 -15.16 3.08 1.81
N ARG A 262 -14.54 2.34 0.90
CA ARG A 262 -15.01 1.02 0.47
C ARG A 262 -13.92 -0.03 0.55
N LEU A 263 -14.30 -1.24 0.95
CA LEU A 263 -13.49 -2.43 0.78
C LEU A 263 -13.98 -3.18 -0.45
N TYR A 264 -13.08 -3.53 -1.35
CA TYR A 264 -13.32 -4.41 -2.48
C TYR A 264 -12.65 -5.76 -2.22
N TRP A 265 -13.23 -6.84 -2.73
CA TRP A 265 -12.64 -8.17 -2.62
C TRP A 265 -12.91 -9.03 -3.84
N ALA A 266 -11.93 -9.86 -4.18
CA ALA A 266 -12.06 -10.86 -5.24
C ALA A 266 -12.65 -12.16 -4.70
N ASN A 267 -13.74 -12.62 -5.31
CA ASN A 267 -14.33 -13.94 -5.05
C ASN A 267 -13.99 -14.85 -6.22
N ALA A 268 -13.40 -16.00 -5.95
CA ALA A 268 -13.20 -17.04 -6.94
C ALA A 268 -13.90 -18.31 -6.46
N SER A 269 -15.06 -18.62 -7.05
CA SER A 269 -15.76 -19.84 -6.73
C SER A 269 -15.45 -20.93 -7.74
N TRP A 270 -14.99 -22.06 -7.21
CA TRP A 270 -14.67 -23.26 -7.98
C TRP A 270 -15.89 -24.15 -8.26
N GLN A 271 -17.08 -23.81 -7.75
CA GLN A 271 -18.22 -24.74 -7.69
C GLN A 271 -19.60 -24.08 -7.86
N VAL A 272 -19.84 -23.35 -8.96
CA VAL A 272 -21.21 -22.93 -9.30
C VAL A 272 -21.78 -23.85 -10.38
N PRO A 273 -22.76 -24.74 -10.06
CA PRO A 273 -23.43 -25.51 -11.09
C PRO A 273 -24.18 -24.58 -12.04
N ASP A 274 -23.93 -24.69 -13.33
CA ASP A 274 -24.73 -24.05 -14.36
C ASP A 274 -26.15 -24.67 -14.39
N PRO A 275 -27.11 -24.08 -15.12
CA PRO A 275 -28.47 -24.63 -15.23
C PRO A 275 -28.57 -26.06 -15.78
N ASN A 276 -27.47 -26.59 -16.34
CA ASN A 276 -27.37 -27.96 -16.87
C ASN A 276 -26.71 -28.93 -15.87
N GLY A 277 -26.22 -28.43 -14.73
CA GLY A 277 -25.53 -29.20 -13.70
C GLY A 277 -24.01 -29.33 -13.91
N ASP A 278 -23.45 -28.60 -14.87
CA ASP A 278 -22.00 -28.54 -15.09
C ASP A 278 -21.36 -27.53 -14.12
N ILE A 279 -20.19 -27.85 -13.56
CA ILE A 279 -19.47 -26.90 -12.70
C ILE A 279 -18.88 -25.79 -13.57
N GLU A 280 -19.39 -24.57 -13.43
CA GLU A 280 -18.83 -23.37 -14.03
C GLU A 280 -17.96 -22.62 -13.02
N LEU A 281 -16.76 -22.24 -13.45
CA LEU A 281 -15.89 -21.34 -12.69
C LEU A 281 -16.47 -19.93 -12.79
N ARG A 282 -16.96 -19.41 -11.67
CA ARG A 282 -17.49 -18.05 -11.59
C ARG A 282 -16.74 -17.26 -10.54
N GLY A 283 -15.97 -16.30 -11.03
CA GLY A 283 -15.39 -15.24 -10.22
C GLY A 283 -16.27 -14.01 -10.17
N SER A 284 -16.20 -13.26 -9.08
CA SER A 284 -16.79 -11.93 -8.95
C SER A 284 -15.87 -10.99 -8.17
N ILE A 285 -16.10 -9.69 -8.30
CA ILE A 285 -15.54 -8.69 -7.38
C ILE A 285 -16.71 -8.15 -6.58
N GLY A 286 -16.62 -8.27 -5.26
CA GLY A 286 -17.55 -7.69 -4.30
C GLY A 286 -17.02 -6.39 -3.72
N TYR A 287 -17.90 -5.60 -3.14
CA TYR A 287 -17.50 -4.45 -2.34
C TYR A 287 -18.52 -4.15 -1.24
N SER A 288 -18.10 -3.43 -0.19
CA SER A 288 -18.95 -2.90 0.87
C SER A 288 -18.39 -1.58 1.41
N ASP A 289 -19.28 -0.72 1.90
CA ASP A 289 -18.89 0.55 2.52
C ASP A 289 -18.26 0.30 3.92
N LEU A 290 -17.09 0.90 4.16
CA LEU A 290 -16.39 0.84 5.43
C LEU A 290 -17.13 1.66 6.49
N GLY A 291 -17.25 1.10 7.70
CA GLY A 291 -17.90 1.76 8.84
C GLY A 291 -19.41 1.54 8.94
N VAL A 292 -20.02 0.83 7.98
CA VAL A 292 -21.39 0.30 8.08
C VAL A 292 -21.33 -1.20 7.78
N PRO A 293 -21.04 -2.06 8.78
CA PRO A 293 -21.05 -3.50 8.56
C PRO A 293 -22.48 -3.93 8.27
N ASP A 294 -22.77 -4.36 7.05
CA ASP A 294 -24.01 -5.06 6.73
C ASP A 294 -23.69 -6.52 6.40
N PRO A 295 -23.79 -7.44 7.38
CA PRO A 295 -23.51 -8.86 7.17
C PRO A 295 -24.55 -9.54 6.27
N ASN A 296 -25.63 -8.84 5.89
CA ASN A 296 -26.67 -9.33 4.99
C ASN A 296 -26.71 -8.53 3.68
N ASP A 297 -25.67 -7.75 3.34
CA ASP A 297 -25.64 -7.02 2.08
C ASP A 297 -25.57 -8.01 0.90
N GLU A 298 -26.75 -8.33 0.39
CA GLU A 298 -26.99 -9.20 -0.75
C GLU A 298 -26.48 -8.57 -2.06
N PHE A 299 -25.86 -7.38 -1.99
CA PHE A 299 -25.24 -6.68 -3.10
C PHE A 299 -23.79 -6.28 -2.80
N ALA A 300 -22.94 -7.28 -2.56
CA ALA A 300 -21.66 -7.25 -3.25
C ALA A 300 -21.97 -7.20 -4.76
N GLN A 301 -22.17 -5.99 -5.33
CA GLN A 301 -22.56 -5.86 -6.74
C GLN A 301 -21.47 -6.56 -7.56
N THR A 302 -21.84 -7.69 -8.15
CA THR A 302 -20.90 -8.50 -8.92
C THR A 302 -20.61 -7.75 -10.21
N VAL A 303 -19.42 -7.20 -10.27
CA VAL A 303 -18.98 -6.41 -11.42
C VAL A 303 -18.64 -7.32 -12.62
N ILE A 304 -18.25 -8.58 -12.39
CA ILE A 304 -17.60 -9.44 -13.41
C ILE A 304 -18.00 -10.89 -13.18
N ALA A 305 -18.20 -11.65 -14.26
CA ALA A 305 -18.75 -13.00 -14.23
C ALA A 305 -17.91 -14.07 -14.94
N SER A 306 -16.66 -13.78 -15.31
CA SER A 306 -15.80 -14.74 -16.03
C SER A 306 -14.40 -14.81 -15.45
N GLY A 307 -13.94 -16.03 -15.15
CA GLY A 307 -12.58 -16.32 -14.68
C GLY A 307 -12.46 -16.52 -13.17
N LEU A 308 -11.25 -16.47 -12.64
CA LEU A 308 -10.90 -16.62 -11.22
C LEU A 308 -10.02 -15.42 -10.77
N PRO A 309 -10.65 -14.30 -10.38
CA PRO A 309 -9.92 -13.14 -9.89
C PRO A 309 -9.22 -13.52 -8.59
N ARG A 310 -7.90 -13.29 -8.53
CA ARG A 310 -7.10 -13.50 -7.31
C ARG A 310 -6.73 -12.19 -6.66
N GLY A 311 -5.76 -11.46 -7.21
CA GLY A 311 -5.38 -10.13 -6.74
C GLY A 311 -6.26 -9.03 -7.32
N ILE A 312 -6.57 -8.03 -6.50
CA ILE A 312 -7.24 -6.80 -6.92
C ILE A 312 -6.42 -5.62 -6.42
N VAL A 313 -6.33 -4.55 -7.22
CA VAL A 313 -5.71 -3.29 -6.81
C VAL A 313 -6.49 -2.13 -7.41
N LEU A 314 -6.60 -1.03 -6.68
CA LEU A 314 -7.25 0.20 -7.14
C LEU A 314 -6.22 1.19 -7.65
N ASP A 315 -6.52 1.82 -8.79
CA ASP A 315 -5.75 2.96 -9.29
C ASP A 315 -6.18 4.22 -8.54
N ASP A 316 -5.74 4.28 -7.29
CA ASP A 316 -5.90 5.41 -6.38
C ASP A 316 -4.62 6.26 -6.40
N PRO A 317 -4.66 7.46 -7.01
CA PRO A 317 -3.56 8.41 -6.92
C PRO A 317 -3.53 9.05 -5.52
N LEU A 318 -3.27 8.25 -4.49
CA LEU A 318 -3.17 8.75 -3.14
C LEU A 318 -2.11 9.88 -3.07
N PRO A 319 -2.35 10.90 -2.24
CA PRO A 319 -1.35 11.87 -1.89
C PRO A 319 -0.34 11.17 -0.98
N VAL A 320 0.62 10.45 -1.56
CA VAL A 320 1.89 10.15 -0.91
C VAL A 320 2.30 11.41 -0.15
N PRO A 321 2.44 11.35 1.19
CA PRO A 321 2.92 12.49 1.93
C PRO A 321 4.32 12.78 1.42
N GLU A 322 4.47 13.93 0.75
CA GLU A 322 5.76 14.42 0.27
C GLU A 322 6.81 14.23 1.38
N PRO A 323 7.87 13.42 1.15
CA PRO A 323 8.96 13.40 2.08
C PRO A 323 9.52 14.82 2.07
N HIS A 324 9.46 15.49 3.22
CA HIS A 324 9.87 16.89 3.45
C HIS A 324 8.81 17.98 3.19
N THR A 325 7.77 18.06 4.03
CA THR A 325 7.15 19.36 4.34
C THR A 325 7.49 19.86 5.75
N SER A 326 8.78 20.13 5.97
CA SER A 326 9.24 21.26 6.80
C SER A 326 8.75 22.65 6.29
N SER A 327 7.87 22.67 5.29
CA SER A 327 7.18 23.84 4.73
C SER A 327 6.15 24.43 5.69
N LEU A 328 5.39 23.62 6.43
CA LEU A 328 4.38 24.12 7.38
C LEU A 328 5.01 24.88 8.55
N ALA A 329 6.15 24.41 9.05
CA ALA A 329 6.93 25.09 10.08
C ALA A 329 7.54 26.41 9.56
N PHE A 330 7.99 26.46 8.30
CA PHE A 330 8.53 27.67 7.68
C PHE A 330 7.45 28.71 7.39
N ALA A 331 6.28 28.31 6.89
CA ALA A 331 5.17 29.21 6.62
C ALA A 331 4.62 29.81 7.92
N ALA A 332 4.43 28.99 8.97
CA ALA A 332 4.02 29.46 10.28
C ALA A 332 5.07 30.39 10.92
N ALA A 333 6.36 30.04 10.84
CA ALA A 333 7.44 30.89 11.34
C ALA A 333 7.55 32.22 10.57
N PHE A 334 7.31 32.22 9.25
CA PHE A 334 7.36 33.41 8.41
C PHE A 334 6.16 34.34 8.65
N VAL A 335 4.95 33.78 8.86
CA VAL A 335 3.76 34.54 9.25
C VAL A 335 3.92 35.13 10.65
N ILE A 336 4.44 34.36 11.62
CA ILE A 336 4.75 34.86 12.97
C ILE A 336 5.83 35.95 12.92
N PHE A 337 6.87 35.78 12.11
CA PHE A 337 7.92 36.78 11.91
C PHE A 337 7.37 38.07 11.29
N CYS A 338 6.52 37.97 10.27
CA CYS A 338 5.87 39.12 9.64
C CYS A 338 4.89 39.82 10.58
N ALA A 339 4.11 39.08 11.37
CA ALA A 339 3.21 39.63 12.38
C ALA A 339 3.97 40.37 13.50
N ARG A 340 5.08 39.79 13.98
CA ARG A 340 5.96 40.44 14.97
C ARG A 340 6.63 41.70 14.40
N ARG A 341 7.04 41.68 13.13
CA ARG A 341 7.63 42.85 12.44
C ARG A 341 6.61 43.99 12.25
N ARG A 342 5.34 43.66 11.96
CA ARG A 342 4.25 44.63 11.85
C ARG A 342 3.87 45.23 13.21
N ARG A 343 3.91 44.42 14.29
CA ARG A 343 3.66 44.86 15.67
C ARG A 343 4.78 45.75 16.23
N ALA A 344 6.04 45.48 15.88
CA ALA A 344 7.18 46.32 16.25
C ALA A 344 7.17 47.68 15.51
N ARG A 345 6.78 47.69 14.22
CA ARG A 345 6.65 48.94 13.44
C ARG A 345 5.55 49.87 13.98
N ASN A 346 4.46 49.31 14.49
CA ASN A 346 3.35 50.09 15.08
C ASN A 346 3.61 50.59 16.51
N LYS A 347 4.68 50.13 17.18
CA LYS A 347 5.04 50.56 18.54
C LYS A 347 6.11 51.66 18.59
N GLY A 348 6.65 52.11 17.45
CA GLY A 348 7.63 53.21 17.43
C GLY A 348 9.00 52.87 18.02
N ASP A 349 9.30 51.59 18.27
CA ASP A 349 10.58 51.17 18.83
C ASP A 349 11.65 51.05 17.73
N GLY A 350 12.25 52.19 17.38
CA GLY A 350 13.29 52.34 16.36
C GLY A 350 14.68 51.81 16.72
N ASN A 351 14.83 50.93 17.72
CA ASN A 351 16.13 50.34 18.05
C ASN A 351 15.94 49.01 18.78
N LEU A 352 15.98 47.89 18.06
CA LEU A 352 16.40 46.58 18.58
C LEU A 352 16.56 45.59 17.41
N PHE A 353 17.64 44.80 17.47
CA PHE A 353 18.06 43.70 16.58
C PHE A 353 18.88 44.04 15.32
N ARG A 354 20.18 44.30 15.53
CA ARG A 354 21.24 43.70 14.71
C ARG A 354 21.63 42.35 15.33
N GLN A 355 21.07 41.24 14.84
CA GLN A 355 21.72 39.94 14.97
C GLN A 355 22.09 39.45 13.56
N ARG A 356 23.40 39.33 13.32
CA ARG A 356 23.95 38.59 12.18
C ARG A 356 23.63 37.12 12.41
N ILE A 357 22.85 36.51 11.53
CA ILE A 357 22.80 35.05 11.41
C ILE A 357 24.11 34.63 10.73
N ALA A 358 25.10 34.24 11.51
CA ALA A 358 26.28 33.55 11.01
C ALA A 358 26.00 32.05 11.07
N TYR A 359 25.74 31.44 9.91
CA TYR A 359 25.68 29.98 9.80
C TYR A 359 27.11 29.42 9.94
N ARG A 360 27.37 28.68 11.02
CA ARG A 360 28.54 27.79 11.11
C ARG A 360 28.10 26.42 10.60
N PHE A 361 28.68 25.98 9.48
CA PHE A 361 28.65 24.59 9.07
C PHE A 361 29.54 23.75 10.00
N PRO A 362 29.15 22.52 10.39
CA PRO A 362 30.09 21.56 10.94
C PRO A 362 31.08 21.15 9.86
N ALA A 363 32.38 21.20 10.17
CA ALA A 363 33.43 20.73 9.28
C ALA A 363 33.38 19.20 9.14
N ALA A 364 33.56 18.69 7.93
CA ALA A 364 33.74 17.27 7.64
C ALA A 364 34.97 16.71 8.39
N PRO A 365 34.96 15.45 8.84
CA PRO A 365 36.13 14.85 9.47
C PRO A 365 37.25 14.68 8.45
N SER A 366 38.39 15.34 8.72
CA SER A 366 39.61 15.23 7.93
C SER A 366 40.28 13.87 8.13
N ALA A 367 40.56 13.18 7.03
CA ALA A 367 41.45 12.02 6.98
C ALA A 367 42.85 12.42 7.46
N THR A 368 43.28 11.90 8.61
CA THR A 368 44.68 11.95 9.02
C THR A 368 45.38 10.67 8.63
N SER A 369 46.29 10.78 7.67
CA SER A 369 47.32 9.78 7.40
C SER A 369 48.31 9.75 8.56
N ARG A 370 48.61 8.54 9.07
CA ARG A 370 49.88 8.25 9.73
C ARG A 370 50.50 7.04 9.06
N HIS A 371 51.57 7.30 8.33
CA HIS A 371 52.53 6.30 7.93
C HIS A 371 53.54 6.03 9.08
N THR A 372 54.11 4.83 9.01
CA THR A 372 55.28 4.28 9.73
C THR A 372 54.93 3.59 11.07
N LYS A 373 55.32 2.34 11.34
CA LYS A 373 56.48 1.57 10.84
C LYS A 373 56.23 0.05 10.96
N SER A 374 56.91 -0.67 10.06
CA SER A 374 57.12 -2.11 9.97
C SER A 374 57.69 -2.74 11.26
N SER A 375 57.18 -3.93 11.60
CA SER A 375 58.00 -5.03 12.14
C SER A 375 57.33 -6.38 11.87
N THR A 376 57.99 -7.12 10.99
CA THR A 376 57.90 -8.55 10.71
C THR A 376 57.93 -9.41 11.98
N HIS A 377 57.10 -10.45 12.07
CA HIS A 377 57.53 -11.79 12.47
C HIS A 377 56.49 -12.85 12.07
N ALA A 378 57.02 -14.01 11.69
CA ALA A 378 56.38 -15.08 10.93
C ALA A 378 55.63 -16.12 11.79
N LEU A 379 54.74 -16.85 11.11
CA LEU A 379 54.41 -18.29 11.20
C LEU A 379 54.72 -19.03 12.51
N ILE A 380 53.72 -19.74 13.04
CA ILE A 380 53.80 -21.16 13.42
C ILE A 380 52.41 -21.80 13.32
N SER A 381 52.42 -23.02 12.78
CA SER A 381 51.35 -23.99 12.55
C SER A 381 51.04 -24.83 13.81
N ALA A 382 50.00 -25.67 13.69
CA ALA A 382 49.54 -26.78 14.52
C ALA A 382 48.45 -26.42 15.56
N ALA A 383 47.36 -27.18 15.71
CA ALA A 383 47.02 -28.54 15.26
C ALA A 383 45.51 -28.64 14.99
#